data_AF-A0A6G8C8G6-F1
#
_entry.id   AF-A0A6G8C8G6-F1
#
_cell.length_a   1.000
_cell.length_b   1.000
_cell.length_c   1.000
_cell.angle_alpha   90.00
_cell.angle_beta   90.00
_cell.angle_gamma   90.00
#
_symmetry.space_group_name_H-M   'P 1'
#
loop_
_entity.id
_entity.type
_entity.pdbx_description
1 polymer ?
#
loop_
_entity_poly.entity_id
_entity_poly.type
_entity_poly.pdbx_seq_one_letter_code
_entity_poly.pdbx_strand_id
1 'polypeptide(L)'
;MESTERVYAQVVLQAPSGQSAASTTATSAQVDEVRPGKAAIEQAVDFMKKAGFRVEQAGISLSISGSKQQFESVFGVHLSAYEQGGQTYYRPDHPAHLPATAPSCVQTIVFAEPRQYFN
;
A
#
# COMPACT_ATOMS: atom_id res chain seq x y z
N MET A 1 12.93 19.14 16.97
CA MET A 1 11.53 18.95 16.55
C MET A 1 11.57 17.99 15.38
N GLU A 2 11.40 16.70 15.64
CA GLU A 2 11.43 15.68 14.58
C GLU A 2 10.08 15.74 13.88
N SER A 3 10.06 16.32 12.68
CA SER A 3 8.90 16.20 11.80
C SER A 3 8.68 14.71 11.57
N THR A 4 7.67 14.14 12.23
CA THR A 4 7.18 12.79 12.01
C THR A 4 6.56 12.71 10.61
N GLU A 5 7.43 12.71 9.60
CA GLU A 5 7.07 12.56 8.19
C GLU A 5 6.59 11.12 7.98
N ARG A 6 5.31 10.90 8.27
CA ARG A 6 4.61 9.65 8.04
C ARG A 6 4.14 9.61 6.60
N VAL A 7 4.65 8.62 5.87
CA VAL A 7 4.20 8.26 4.53
C VAL A 7 3.09 7.24 4.67
N TYR A 8 2.05 7.41 3.87
CA TYR A 8 0.90 6.51 3.79
C TYR A 8 0.88 5.86 2.41
N ALA A 9 0.70 4.54 2.40
CA ALA A 9 0.57 3.78 1.18
C ALA A 9 -0.49 2.70 1.31
N GLN A 10 -1.03 2.30 0.17
CA GLN A 10 -1.95 1.19 0.03
C GLN A 10 -1.23 0.00 -0.60
N VAL A 11 -1.35 -1.14 0.05
CA VAL A 11 -0.90 -2.43 -0.46
C VAL A 11 -2.05 -3.04 -1.24
N VAL A 12 -1.82 -3.31 -2.51
CA VAL A 12 -2.76 -4.01 -3.37
C VAL A 12 -2.50 -5.50 -3.23
N LEU A 13 -3.53 -6.22 -2.81
CA LEU A 13 -3.50 -7.67 -2.68
C LEU A 13 -4.08 -8.33 -3.93
N GLN A 14 -3.50 -9.46 -4.33
CA GLN A 14 -4.05 -10.34 -5.36
C GLN A 14 -5.10 -11.27 -4.76
N ALA A 15 -6.21 -11.43 -5.47
CA ALA A 15 -7.18 -12.48 -5.17
C ALA A 15 -6.62 -13.86 -5.60
N PRO A 16 -7.14 -14.98 -5.05
CA PRO A 16 -6.73 -16.34 -5.43
C PRO A 16 -6.88 -16.64 -6.92
N SER A 17 -7.78 -15.93 -7.61
CA SER A 17 -7.99 -16.02 -9.06
C SER A 17 -6.90 -15.32 -9.90
N GLY A 18 -5.90 -14.70 -9.27
CA GLY A 18 -4.86 -13.90 -9.93
C GLY A 18 -5.32 -12.50 -10.31
N GLN A 19 -6.60 -12.17 -10.12
CA GLN A 19 -7.15 -10.84 -10.39
C GLN A 19 -6.96 -9.91 -9.19
N SER A 20 -6.63 -8.66 -9.49
CA SER A 20 -6.50 -7.60 -8.49
C SER A 20 -7.88 -7.06 -8.13
N ALA A 21 -8.23 -7.07 -6.86
CA ALA A 21 -9.51 -6.52 -6.42
C ALA A 21 -9.65 -5.00 -6.67
N ALA A 22 -8.53 -4.31 -6.94
CA ALA A 22 -8.50 -2.89 -7.33
C ALA A 22 -8.89 -2.64 -8.81
N SER A 23 -8.87 -3.65 -9.69
CA SER A 23 -9.20 -3.51 -11.11
C SER A 23 -10.64 -3.90 -11.45
N THR A 24 -11.39 -4.46 -10.51
CA THR A 24 -12.76 -4.88 -10.76
C THR A 24 -13.70 -3.87 -10.13
N THR A 25 -14.56 -3.28 -10.96
CA THR A 25 -15.81 -2.60 -10.57
C THR A 25 -16.75 -3.64 -9.95
N ALA A 26 -16.33 -4.27 -8.86
CA ALA A 26 -17.05 -5.37 -8.23
C ALA A 26 -18.21 -4.76 -7.46
N THR A 27 -19.41 -4.92 -8.00
CA THR A 27 -20.68 -4.77 -7.30
C THR A 27 -20.60 -5.54 -5.97
N SER A 28 -21.20 -5.03 -4.89
CA SER A 28 -21.08 -5.56 -3.52
C SER A 28 -21.28 -7.08 -3.36
N ALA A 29 -21.91 -7.75 -4.34
CA ALA A 29 -22.08 -9.21 -4.40
C ALA A 29 -20.85 -10.00 -4.90
N GLN A 30 -19.96 -9.42 -5.71
CA GLN A 30 -18.75 -10.09 -6.23
C GLN A 30 -17.51 -9.89 -5.33
N VAL A 31 -17.62 -9.06 -4.30
CA VAL A 31 -16.52 -8.72 -3.40
C VAL A 31 -16.02 -9.94 -2.61
N ASP A 32 -16.87 -10.94 -2.37
CA ASP A 32 -16.50 -12.16 -1.64
C ASP A 32 -15.60 -13.10 -2.48
N GLU A 33 -15.84 -13.17 -3.79
CA GLU A 33 -15.05 -14.03 -4.71
C GLU A 33 -13.70 -13.42 -5.09
N VAL A 34 -13.57 -12.09 -5.08
CA VAL A 34 -12.31 -11.39 -5.33
C VAL A 34 -11.59 -10.97 -4.04
N ARG A 35 -12.12 -11.36 -2.87
CA ARG A 35 -11.46 -11.05 -1.60
C ARG A 35 -10.17 -11.85 -1.52
N PRO A 36 -9.02 -11.21 -1.21
CA PRO A 36 -7.84 -11.96 -0.83
C PRO A 36 -8.21 -12.88 0.35
N GLY A 37 -7.89 -14.17 0.23
CA GLY A 37 -8.22 -15.14 1.28
C GLY A 37 -7.70 -14.66 2.64
N LYS A 38 -8.38 -14.99 3.73
CA LYS A 38 -8.00 -14.53 5.09
C LYS A 38 -6.52 -14.77 5.39
N ALA A 39 -6.00 -15.94 5.01
CA ALA A 39 -4.59 -16.30 5.14
C ALA A 39 -3.63 -15.39 4.34
N ALA A 40 -4.05 -14.88 3.18
CA ALA A 40 -3.26 -13.94 2.37
C ALA A 40 -3.20 -12.55 2.99
N ILE A 41 -4.33 -12.08 3.54
CA ILE A 41 -4.39 -10.83 4.32
C ILE A 41 -3.48 -10.95 5.54
N GLU A 42 -3.58 -12.04 6.31
CA GLU A 42 -2.77 -12.27 7.49
C GLU A 42 -1.26 -12.33 7.17
N GLN A 43 -0.87 -12.98 6.08
CA GLN A 43 0.53 -13.00 5.61
C GLN A 43 1.04 -11.63 5.21
N ALA A 44 0.25 -10.85 4.47
CA ALA A 44 0.63 -9.50 4.09
C ALA A 44 0.70 -8.56 5.31
N VAL A 45 -0.21 -8.69 6.28
CA VAL A 45 -0.17 -7.94 7.55
C VAL A 45 1.09 -8.28 8.35
N ASP A 46 1.41 -9.57 8.49
CA ASP A 46 2.60 -10.03 9.22
C ASP A 46 3.88 -9.54 8.55
N PHE A 47 3.97 -9.65 7.22
CA PHE A 47 5.08 -9.13 6.44
C PHE A 47 5.28 -7.61 6.66
N MET A 48 4.22 -6.82 6.55
CA MET A 48 4.30 -5.36 6.73
C MET A 48 4.69 -4.98 8.16
N LYS A 49 4.17 -5.68 9.17
CA LYS A 49 4.56 -5.47 10.57
C LYS A 49 6.01 -5.85 10.84
N LYS A 50 6.49 -6.96 10.29
CA LYS A 50 7.91 -7.38 10.40
C LYS A 50 8.86 -6.41 9.71
N ALA A 51 8.43 -5.80 8.60
CA ALA A 51 9.15 -4.73 7.92
C ALA A 51 9.11 -3.39 8.67
N GLY A 52 8.42 -3.31 9.81
CA GLY A 52 8.36 -2.13 10.66
C GLY A 52 7.27 -1.12 10.29
N PHE A 53 6.34 -1.48 9.40
CA PHE A 53 5.19 -0.65 9.04
C PHE A 53 4.02 -0.86 10.00
N ARG A 54 3.24 0.20 10.21
CA ARG A 54 1.98 0.13 10.95
C ARG A 54 0.84 -0.09 9.97
N VAL A 55 0.13 -1.20 10.11
CA VAL A 55 -1.07 -1.50 9.33
C VAL A 55 -2.30 -0.86 10.02
N GLU A 56 -2.98 0.05 9.33
CA GLU A 56 -4.15 0.77 9.87
C GLU A 56 -5.48 0.15 9.45
N GLN A 57 -5.56 -0.39 8.22
CA GLN A 57 -6.77 -1.03 7.71
C GLN A 57 -6.38 -2.31 6.96
N ALA A 58 -7.17 -3.37 7.15
CA ALA A 58 -7.03 -4.63 6.43
C ALA A 58 -8.40 -5.05 5.90
N GLY A 59 -8.51 -5.16 4.57
CA GLY A 59 -9.73 -5.57 3.90
C GLY A 59 -9.45 -6.09 2.50
N ILE A 60 -9.93 -5.37 1.49
CA ILE A 60 -9.64 -5.64 0.07
C ILE A 60 -8.23 -5.14 -0.30
N SER A 61 -7.79 -4.06 0.35
CA SER A 61 -6.43 -3.54 0.35
C SER A 61 -5.95 -3.37 1.79
N LEU A 62 -4.64 -3.19 1.99
CA LEU A 62 -4.06 -2.83 3.28
C LEU A 62 -3.57 -1.39 3.27
N SER A 63 -3.94 -0.60 4.26
CA SER A 63 -3.34 0.72 4.47
C SER A 63 -2.18 0.59 5.44
N ILE A 64 -0.99 1.00 5.01
CA ILE A 64 0.23 1.01 5.80
C ILE A 64 0.77 2.43 5.99
N SER A 65 1.37 2.67 7.15
CA SER A 65 2.07 3.89 7.46
C SER A 65 3.47 3.61 8.01
N GLY A 66 4.42 4.47 7.68
CA GLY A 66 5.82 4.35 8.09
C GLY A 66 6.60 5.61 7.76
N SER A 67 7.89 5.64 8.10
CA SER A 67 8.78 6.73 7.71
C SER A 67 9.20 6.58 6.25
N LYS A 68 9.56 7.71 5.61
CA LYS A 68 10.11 7.72 4.26
C LYS A 68 11.23 6.69 4.06
N GLN A 69 12.22 6.67 4.95
CA GLN A 69 13.35 5.73 4.87
C GLN A 69 12.93 4.26 4.90
N GLN A 70 11.87 3.91 5.63
CA GLN A 70 11.37 2.53 5.65
C GLN A 70 10.82 2.13 4.28
N PHE A 71 10.06 3.02 3.63
CA PHE A 71 9.54 2.74 2.29
C PHE A 71 10.66 2.60 1.26
N GLU A 72 11.65 3.49 1.30
CA GLU A 72 12.78 3.47 0.38
C GLU A 72 13.64 2.21 0.57
N SER A 73 13.88 1.81 1.83
CA SER A 73 14.69 0.63 2.14
C SER A 73 13.98 -0.69 1.84
N VAL A 74 12.70 -0.81 2.19
CA VAL A 74 11.95 -2.08 2.02
C VAL A 74 11.51 -2.29 0.58
N PHE A 75 11.08 -1.22 -0.10
CA PHE A 75 10.52 -1.32 -1.45
C PHE A 75 11.49 -0.86 -2.55
N GLY A 76 12.73 -0.49 -2.18
CA GLY A 76 13.75 -0.07 -3.13
C GLY A 76 13.42 1.20 -3.91
N VAL A 77 12.43 1.99 -3.46
CA VAL A 77 11.99 3.23 -4.14
C VAL A 77 12.75 4.45 -3.65
N HIS A 78 12.70 5.53 -4.42
CA HIS A 78 13.05 6.86 -3.92
C HIS A 78 11.80 7.73 -3.83
N LEU A 79 11.52 8.28 -2.65
CA LEU A 79 10.33 9.11 -2.41
C LEU A 79 10.70 10.60 -2.45
N SER A 80 10.22 11.30 -3.47
CA SER A 80 10.33 12.74 -3.54
C SER A 80 9.17 13.40 -2.79
N ALA A 81 9.51 14.26 -1.84
CA ALA A 81 8.54 15.10 -1.15
C ALA A 81 8.09 16.24 -2.08
N TYR A 82 6.81 16.53 -2.09
CA TYR A 82 6.25 17.70 -2.76
C TYR A 82 5.12 18.28 -1.93
N GLU A 83 5.00 19.60 -1.92
CA GLU A 83 3.93 20.28 -1.20
C GLU A 83 2.75 20.52 -2.13
N GLN A 84 1.55 20.16 -1.68
CA GLN A 84 0.31 20.46 -2.38
C GLN A 84 -0.75 20.88 -1.36
N GLY A 85 -1.39 22.04 -1.54
CA GLY A 85 -2.44 22.51 -0.63
C GLY A 85 -1.99 22.70 0.83
N GLY A 86 -0.70 22.99 1.08
CA GLY A 86 -0.15 23.15 2.42
C GLY A 86 0.13 21.83 3.16
N GLN A 87 0.09 20.68 2.46
CA GLN A 87 0.48 19.38 3.00
C GLN A 87 1.63 18.79 2.17
N THR A 88 2.57 18.12 2.85
CA THR A 88 3.66 17.38 2.20
C THR A 88 3.16 16.00 1.79
N TYR A 89 3.33 15.68 0.50
CA TYR A 89 3.06 14.37 -0.09
C TYR A 89 4.34 13.74 -0.60
N TYR A 90 4.30 12.42 -0.79
CA TYR A 90 5.44 11.63 -1.24
C TYR A 90 5.07 10.88 -2.50
N ARG A 91 5.86 11.07 -3.56
CA ARG A 91 5.71 10.34 -4.82
C ARG A 91 6.98 9.53 -5.07
N PRO A 92 6.86 8.23 -5.39
CA PRO A 92 8.01 7.44 -5.81
C PRO A 92 8.43 7.83 -7.23
N ASP A 93 9.73 7.83 -7.54
CA ASP A 93 10.20 8.09 -8.92
C ASP A 93 9.92 6.90 -9.86
N HIS A 94 9.82 5.69 -9.30
CA HIS A 94 9.52 4.45 -10.03
C HIS A 94 8.59 3.53 -9.21
N PRO A 95 7.94 2.53 -9.85
CA PRO A 95 7.06 1.60 -9.15
C PRO A 95 7.77 0.87 -7.99
N ALA A 96 7.05 0.63 -6.90
CA ALA A 96 7.59 -0.08 -5.74
C ALA A 96 8.02 -1.51 -6.09
N HIS A 97 9.27 -1.84 -5.78
CA HIS A 97 9.79 -3.19 -5.90
C HIS A 97 9.48 -3.98 -4.64
N LEU A 98 8.81 -5.12 -4.80
CA LEU A 98 8.58 -6.02 -3.68
C LEU A 98 9.86 -6.85 -3.43
N PRO A 99 10.32 -6.96 -2.18
CA PRO A 99 11.46 -7.82 -1.88
C PRO A 99 11.09 -9.28 -2.16
N ALA A 100 12.08 -10.13 -2.43
CA ALA A 100 11.86 -11.56 -2.72
C ALA A 100 11.18 -12.32 -1.55
N THR A 101 11.22 -11.76 -0.34
CA THR A 101 10.54 -12.27 0.85
C THR A 101 9.07 -11.83 0.96
N ALA A 102 8.60 -10.96 0.06
CA ALA A 102 7.21 -10.54 0.03
C ALA A 102 6.32 -11.74 -0.36
N PRO A 103 5.20 -11.96 0.33
CA PRO A 103 4.30 -13.03 -0.02
C PRO A 103 3.69 -12.77 -1.40
N SER A 104 3.47 -13.84 -2.17
CA SER A 104 2.92 -13.78 -3.53
C SER A 104 1.51 -13.20 -3.63
N CYS A 105 0.85 -12.96 -2.50
CA CYS A 105 -0.42 -12.26 -2.44
C CYS A 105 -0.29 -10.74 -2.53
N VAL A 106 0.91 -10.17 -2.35
CA VAL A 106 1.15 -8.72 -2.49
C VAL A 106 1.51 -8.44 -3.92
N GLN A 107 0.72 -7.62 -4.60
CA GLN A 107 0.95 -7.29 -6.00
C GLN A 107 1.84 -6.07 -6.17
N THR A 108 1.51 -5.00 -5.45
CA THR A 108 2.20 -3.71 -5.55
C THR A 108 1.83 -2.81 -4.38
N ILE A 109 2.62 -1.75 -4.21
CA ILE A 109 2.40 -0.67 -3.25
C ILE A 109 2.07 0.60 -4.02
N VAL A 110 0.92 1.18 -3.71
CA VAL A 110 0.43 2.43 -4.29
C VAL A 110 0.53 3.51 -3.21
N PHE A 111 1.28 4.56 -3.48
CA PHE A 111 1.39 5.70 -2.57
C PHE A 111 0.16 6.58 -2.69
N ALA A 112 -0.36 7.05 -1.56
CA ALA A 112 -1.54 7.89 -1.55
C ALA A 112 -1.24 9.23 -2.22
N GLU A 113 -1.86 9.48 -3.38
CA GLU A 113 -1.82 10.80 -3.99
C GLU A 113 -2.78 11.77 -3.27
N PRO A 114 -2.45 13.07 -3.21
CA PRO A 114 -3.39 14.08 -2.76
C PRO A 114 -4.68 13.96 -3.57
N ARG A 115 -5.82 13.87 -2.88
CA ARG A 115 -7.11 14.01 -3.56
C ARG A 115 -7.13 15.40 -4.20
N GLN A 116 -7.05 15.45 -5.52
CA GLN A 116 -7.38 16.65 -6.25
C GLN A 116 -8.88 16.88 -6.06
N TYR A 117 -9.24 17.79 -5.16
CA TYR A 117 -10.57 18.37 -5.17
C TYR A 117 -10.67 19.18 -6.46
N PHE A 118 -11.29 18.61 -7.49
CA PHE A 118 -11.77 19.40 -8.62
C PHE A 118 -12.82 20.34 -8.07
N ASN A 119 -12.50 21.64 -8.04
CA ASN A 119 -13.42 22.71 -7.69
C ASN A 119 -14.15 23.19 -8.93
#